data_AF-J0KUZ5-F1
#
_entry.id   AF-J0KUZ5-F1
#
_cell.length_a   1.000
_cell.length_b   1.000
_cell.length_c   1.000
_cell.angle_alpha   90.00
_cell.angle_beta   90.00
_cell.angle_gamma   90.00
#
_symmetry.space_group_name_H-M   'P 1'
#
loop_
_entity.id
_entity.type
_entity.pdbx_description
1 polymer ?
#
loop_
_entity_poly.entity_id
_entity_poly.type
_entity_poly.pdbx_seq_one_letter_code
_entity_poly.pdbx_strand_id
1 'polypeptide(L)'
;MLRTVSCAAPWLALAAGLLAGEPVRAQLASDSTAAQRVQEACRSEVSKFEEAIGFIRRSQGNQAAADLKEKLLPAQQERDILFKEGYCGLARHIREKKLR
;
A
#
# COMPACT_ATOMS: atom_id res chain seq x y z
N MET A 1 41.50 38.48 -38.76
CA MET A 1 42.51 39.41 -38.23
C MET A 1 42.40 39.44 -36.72
N LEU A 2 43.55 39.34 -36.04
CA LEU A 2 43.80 39.21 -34.60
C LEU A 2 42.97 40.22 -33.77
N ARG A 3 42.52 39.91 -32.55
CA ARG A 3 43.38 39.99 -31.35
C ARG A 3 42.78 39.27 -30.14
N THR A 4 43.65 38.47 -29.53
CA THR A 4 43.64 38.01 -28.15
C THR A 4 43.72 39.19 -27.18
N VAL A 5 43.05 39.08 -26.03
CA VAL A 5 43.52 39.65 -24.76
C VAL A 5 43.35 38.60 -23.68
N SER A 6 44.50 38.10 -23.23
CA SER A 6 44.68 37.29 -22.04
C SER A 6 45.13 38.25 -20.94
N CYS A 7 44.55 38.16 -19.75
CA CYS A 7 45.13 38.71 -18.53
C CYS A 7 45.06 37.63 -17.46
N ALA A 8 46.23 37.09 -17.13
CA ALA A 8 46.46 36.16 -16.04
C ALA A 8 46.38 36.88 -14.69
N ALA A 9 45.80 36.23 -13.69
CA ALA A 9 46.31 36.30 -12.33
C ALA A 9 45.85 35.03 -11.57
N PRO A 10 46.77 34.09 -11.34
CA PRO A 10 46.55 32.89 -10.56
C PRO A 10 46.61 33.26 -9.08
N TRP A 11 45.79 32.66 -8.21
CA TRP A 11 46.23 32.35 -6.85
C TRP A 11 45.46 31.16 -6.30
N LEU A 12 46.28 30.24 -5.79
CA LEU A 12 45.93 29.05 -5.09
C LEU A 12 45.01 29.35 -3.90
N ALA A 13 43.87 28.66 -3.85
CA ALA A 13 43.28 28.29 -2.57
C ALA A 13 43.18 26.75 -2.55
N LEU A 14 44.28 26.12 -2.15
CA LEU A 14 44.24 24.78 -1.58
C LEU A 14 43.38 24.84 -0.31
N ALA A 15 42.28 24.11 -0.31
CA ALA A 15 41.63 23.64 0.91
C ALA A 15 41.09 22.22 0.66
N ALA A 16 42.02 21.28 0.51
CA ALA A 16 41.74 19.87 0.77
C ALA A 16 41.83 19.66 2.29
N GLY A 17 40.70 19.42 2.94
CA GLY A 17 40.60 19.16 4.38
C GLY A 17 39.31 18.41 4.68
N LEU A 18 39.43 17.08 4.71
CA LEU A 18 38.41 16.09 5.05
C LEU A 18 37.62 16.45 6.32
N LEU A 19 36.31 16.24 6.27
CA LEU A 19 35.62 15.26 7.12
C LEU A 19 34.22 15.02 6.52
N ALA A 20 34.08 13.85 5.90
CA ALA A 20 32.83 13.29 5.45
C ALA A 20 31.90 13.07 6.65
N GLY A 21 30.91 13.94 6.80
CA GLY A 21 29.70 13.64 7.56
C GLY A 21 28.61 13.30 6.56
N GLU A 22 28.58 12.05 6.07
CA GLU A 22 27.39 11.57 5.35
C GLU A 22 26.21 11.65 6.32
N PRO A 23 25.12 12.38 5.99
CA PRO A 23 23.90 12.21 6.73
C PRO A 23 23.42 10.79 6.43
N VAL A 24 23.61 9.89 7.40
CA VAL A 24 22.95 8.58 7.43
C VAL A 24 21.45 8.86 7.31
N ARG A 25 20.96 8.80 6.07
CA ARG A 25 19.57 9.02 5.74
C ARG A 25 18.87 7.73 6.15
N ALA A 26 18.27 7.74 7.32
CA ALA A 26 17.44 6.65 7.82
C ALA A 26 16.33 6.34 6.80
N GLN A 27 16.52 5.33 5.96
CA GLN A 27 15.55 4.82 5.01
C GLN A 27 14.58 3.88 5.75
N LEU A 28 13.70 4.43 6.60
CA LEU A 28 12.64 3.67 7.27
C LEU A 28 11.23 4.03 6.76
N ALA A 29 11.12 4.96 5.80
CA ALA A 29 9.83 5.46 5.30
C ALA A 29 9.28 4.70 4.07
N SER A 30 10.11 3.95 3.35
CA SER A 30 9.69 3.28 2.10
C SER A 30 8.87 2.00 2.35
N ASP A 31 9.17 1.25 3.42
CA ASP A 31 8.45 0.00 3.75
C ASP A 31 7.01 0.24 4.21
N SER A 32 6.78 1.28 5.02
CA SER A 32 5.43 1.63 5.49
C SER A 32 4.48 1.96 4.33
N THR A 33 4.98 2.65 3.31
CA THR A 33 4.17 3.01 2.12
C THR A 33 3.81 1.77 1.30
N ALA A 34 4.74 0.83 1.14
CA ALA A 34 4.47 -0.42 0.41
C ALA A 34 3.47 -1.31 1.17
N ALA A 35 3.65 -1.46 2.48
CA ALA A 35 2.75 -2.23 3.33
C ALA A 35 1.32 -1.64 3.36
N GLN A 36 1.20 -0.30 3.38
CA GLN A 36 -0.09 0.38 3.28
C GLN A 36 -0.80 0.10 1.95
N ARG A 37 -0.10 0.17 0.81
CA ARG A 37 -0.71 -0.15 -0.50
C ARG A 37 -1.20 -1.59 -0.57
N VAL A 38 -0.48 -2.53 0.04
CA VAL A 38 -0.93 -3.94 0.12
C VAL A 38 -2.21 -4.05 0.94
N GLN A 39 -2.27 -3.40 2.10
CA GLN A 39 -3.48 -3.37 2.93
C GLN A 39 -4.68 -2.73 2.20
N GLU A 40 -4.45 -1.65 1.46
CA GLU A 40 -5.48 -1.00 0.63
C GLU A 40 -5.98 -1.93 -0.48
N ALA A 41 -5.09 -2.64 -1.16
CA ALA A 41 -5.47 -3.64 -2.16
C ALA A 41 -6.32 -4.77 -1.54
N CYS A 42 -5.94 -5.27 -0.36
CA CYS A 42 -6.71 -6.27 0.36
C CYS A 42 -8.10 -5.75 0.76
N ARG A 43 -8.19 -4.50 1.24
CA ARG A 43 -9.48 -3.86 1.54
C ARG A 43 -10.35 -3.72 0.30
N SER A 44 -9.78 -3.32 -0.83
CA SER A 44 -10.50 -3.22 -2.11
C SER A 44 -11.12 -4.56 -2.52
N GLU A 45 -10.41 -5.67 -2.32
CA GLU A 45 -10.96 -7.00 -2.60
C GLU A 45 -12.13 -7.37 -1.70
N VAL A 46 -12.06 -7.05 -0.41
CA VAL A 46 -13.18 -7.24 0.51
C VAL A 46 -14.36 -6.35 0.12
N SER A 47 -14.11 -5.10 -0.29
CA SER A 47 -15.16 -4.18 -0.73
C SER A 47 -15.97 -4.69 -1.92
N LYS A 48 -15.34 -5.39 -2.88
CA LYS A 48 -16.05 -5.98 -4.04
C LYS A 48 -17.05 -7.06 -3.60
N PHE A 49 -16.65 -7.90 -2.64
CA PHE A 49 -17.55 -8.89 -2.04
C PHE A 49 -18.73 -8.21 -1.33
N GLU A 50 -18.46 -7.21 -0.51
CA GLU A 50 -19.51 -6.46 0.20
C GLU A 50 -20.44 -5.70 -0.76
N GLU A 51 -19.92 -5.21 -1.89
CA GLU A 51 -20.73 -4.58 -2.94
C GLU A 51 -21.70 -5.58 -3.58
N ALA A 52 -21.24 -6.81 -3.85
CA ALA A 52 -22.09 -7.88 -4.37
C ALA A 52 -23.20 -8.25 -3.37
N ILE A 53 -22.88 -8.43 -2.09
CA ILE A 53 -23.88 -8.63 -1.04
C ILE A 53 -24.84 -7.43 -0.96
N GLY A 54 -24.32 -6.21 -1.10
CA GLY A 54 -25.11 -4.99 -1.17
C GLY A 54 -26.08 -4.95 -2.35
N PHE A 55 -25.70 -5.48 -3.51
CA PHE A 55 -26.60 -5.65 -4.65
C PHE A 55 -27.73 -6.64 -4.35
N ILE A 56 -27.42 -7.79 -3.74
CA ILE A 56 -28.44 -8.77 -3.33
C ILE A 56 -29.39 -8.14 -2.32
N ARG A 57 -28.89 -7.35 -1.38
CA ARG A 57 -29.73 -6.63 -0.41
C ARG A 57 -30.72 -5.69 -1.08
N ARG A 58 -30.29 -4.96 -2.11
CA ARG A 58 -31.14 -4.03 -2.86
C ARG A 58 -32.14 -4.74 -3.77
N SER A 59 -31.77 -5.89 -4.34
CA SER A 59 -32.59 -6.61 -5.33
C SER A 59 -33.54 -7.65 -4.72
N GLN A 60 -33.13 -8.30 -3.63
CA GLN A 60 -33.83 -9.45 -3.02
C GLN A 60 -34.15 -9.23 -1.53
N GLY A 61 -33.69 -8.11 -0.94
CA GLY A 61 -33.99 -7.74 0.43
C GLY A 61 -32.93 -8.15 1.45
N ASN A 62 -33.10 -7.63 2.67
CA ASN A 62 -32.13 -7.78 3.76
C ASN A 62 -31.89 -9.24 4.16
N GLN A 63 -32.95 -10.05 4.25
CA GLN A 63 -32.83 -11.44 4.68
C GLN A 63 -32.04 -12.27 3.67
N ALA A 64 -32.31 -12.13 2.37
CA ALA A 64 -31.61 -12.86 1.32
C ALA A 64 -30.09 -12.56 1.33
N ALA A 65 -29.72 -11.29 1.52
CA ALA A 65 -28.32 -10.89 1.62
C ALA A 65 -27.65 -11.43 2.89
N ALA A 66 -28.34 -11.41 4.03
CA ALA A 66 -27.84 -11.94 5.29
C ALA A 66 -27.62 -13.45 5.21
N ASP A 67 -28.60 -14.20 4.70
CA ASP A 67 -28.52 -15.65 4.56
C ASP A 67 -27.41 -16.05 3.58
N LEU A 68 -27.27 -15.30 2.48
CA LEU A 68 -26.19 -15.54 1.52
C LEU A 68 -24.83 -15.25 2.13
N LYS A 69 -24.66 -14.11 2.80
CA LYS A 69 -23.39 -13.77 3.46
C LYS A 69 -23.04 -14.81 4.53
N GLU A 70 -23.98 -15.24 5.36
CA GLU A 70 -23.74 -16.26 6.39
C GLU A 70 -23.34 -17.62 5.80
N LYS A 71 -23.93 -18.01 4.65
CA LYS A 71 -23.54 -19.25 3.95
C LYS A 71 -22.15 -19.19 3.33
N LEU A 72 -21.77 -18.04 2.78
CA LEU A 72 -20.50 -17.87 2.05
C LEU A 72 -19.33 -17.55 2.97
N LEU A 73 -19.58 -16.71 3.97
CA LEU A 73 -18.60 -16.18 4.91
C LEU A 73 -19.30 -15.94 6.27
N PRO A 74 -19.44 -16.99 7.10
CA PRO A 74 -20.09 -16.90 8.40
C PRO A 74 -19.49 -15.78 9.25
N ALA A 75 -20.32 -15.03 9.96
CA ALA A 75 -19.86 -13.85 10.71
C ALA A 75 -18.77 -14.19 11.75
N GLN A 76 -18.82 -15.38 12.36
CA GLN A 76 -17.77 -15.83 13.28
C GLN A 76 -16.43 -16.03 12.54
N GLN A 77 -16.46 -16.68 11.38
CA GLN A 77 -15.26 -16.92 10.58
C GLN A 77 -14.67 -15.61 10.05
N GLU A 78 -15.50 -14.68 9.58
CA GLU A 78 -15.07 -13.34 9.16
C GLU A 78 -14.30 -12.63 10.28
N ARG A 79 -14.88 -12.61 11.50
CA ARG A 79 -14.24 -12.01 12.68
C ARG A 79 -12.92 -12.69 13.03
N ASP A 80 -12.88 -14.02 13.02
CA ASP A 80 -11.69 -14.78 13.38
C ASP A 80 -10.55 -14.54 12.37
N ILE A 81 -10.85 -14.47 11.08
CA ILE A 81 -9.86 -14.16 10.04
C ILE A 81 -9.39 -12.72 10.17
N LEU A 82 -10.29 -11.75 10.33
CA LEU A 82 -9.91 -10.35 10.51
C LEU A 82 -9.04 -10.14 11.74
N PHE A 83 -9.33 -10.84 12.84
CA PHE A 83 -8.55 -10.74 14.08
C PHE A 83 -7.15 -11.34 13.92
N LYS A 84 -7.02 -12.50 13.27
CA LYS A 84 -5.74 -13.23 13.15
C LYS A 84 -4.87 -12.72 12.00
N GLU A 85 -5.47 -12.36 10.87
CA GLU A 85 -4.78 -12.14 9.61
C GLU A 85 -5.11 -10.78 8.96
N GLY A 86 -6.07 -10.04 9.51
CA GLY A 86 -6.53 -8.76 8.97
C GLY A 86 -7.21 -8.89 7.60
N TYR A 87 -7.30 -7.77 6.89
CA TYR A 87 -7.97 -7.69 5.58
C TYR A 87 -7.32 -8.57 4.52
N CYS A 88 -6.01 -8.80 4.60
CA CYS A 88 -5.33 -9.63 3.60
C CYS A 88 -5.63 -11.12 3.76
N GLY A 89 -5.79 -11.61 5.00
CA GLY A 89 -6.30 -12.97 5.23
C GLY A 89 -7.73 -13.12 4.72
N LEU A 90 -8.57 -12.12 4.98
CA LEU A 90 -9.95 -12.15 4.51
C LEU A 90 -10.05 -12.11 2.98
N ALA A 91 -9.28 -11.23 2.34
CA ALA A 91 -9.20 -11.16 0.88
C ALA A 91 -8.70 -12.47 0.27
N ARG A 92 -7.73 -13.14 0.91
CA ARG A 92 -7.27 -14.47 0.49
C ARG A 92 -8.41 -15.49 0.57
N HIS A 93 -9.13 -15.54 1.69
CA HIS A 93 -10.26 -16.44 1.87
C HIS A 93 -11.35 -16.24 0.79
N ILE A 94 -11.71 -14.98 0.53
CA ILE A 94 -12.69 -14.59 -0.52
C ILE A 94 -12.24 -15.08 -1.90
N ARG A 95 -10.94 -14.97 -2.22
CA ARG A 95 -10.38 -15.46 -3.50
C ARG A 95 -10.43 -16.98 -3.61
N GLU A 96 -9.99 -17.69 -2.58
CA GLU A 96 -9.94 -19.15 -2.55
C GLU A 96 -11.33 -19.76 -2.67
N LYS A 97 -12.33 -19.10 -2.08
CA LYS A 97 -13.74 -19.50 -2.13
C LYS A 97 -14.50 -18.95 -3.34
N LYS A 98 -13.86 -18.15 -4.21
CA LYS A 98 -14.45 -17.52 -5.40
C LYS A 98 -15.74 -16.74 -5.08
N LEU A 99 -15.70 -15.95 -4.00
CA LEU A 99 -16.86 -15.20 -3.50
C LEU A 99 -17.04 -13.82 -4.15
N ARG A 100 -16.11 -13.41 -5.00
CA ARG A 100 -16.13 -12.13 -5.73
C ARG A 100 -16.37 -12.36 -7.22
#